data_AF-A0A6I2A043-F1
#
_entry.id   AF-A0A6I2A043-F1
#
_cell.length_a   1.000
_cell.length_b   1.000
_cell.length_c   1.000
_cell.angle_alpha   90.00
_cell.angle_beta   90.00
_cell.angle_gamma   90.00
#
_symmetry.space_group_name_H-M   'P 1'
#
loop_
_entity.id
_entity.type
_entity.pdbx_description
1 polymer ?
#
loop_
_entity_poly.entity_id
_entity_poly.type
_entity_poly.pdbx_seq_one_letter_code
_entity_poly.pdbx_strand_id
1 'polypeptide(L)'
;MTIKRRTLYLYLTLICFFGVIAIFIVDGYMGIYDTVYITAGEREQKIESDVWQRNDPYRSSGITRGEKAFISYEVDNRQFSSYEADIDVSVWRMQEKVRDVLSQHIAVGAFNKGRVQWEIDTTELLPPDAPPEQGFDYTLTIKRGETERNIILYVNPTPYPVIKTVPSPPR
;
A
#
# COMPACT_ATOMS: atom_id res chain seq x y z
N MET A 1 -38.49 -20.10 -44.28
CA MET A 1 -38.56 -19.06 -43.20
C MET A 1 -37.88 -19.48 -41.90
N THR A 2 -37.73 -20.77 -41.60
CA THR A 2 -37.13 -21.31 -40.36
C THR A 2 -35.63 -21.01 -40.21
N ILE A 3 -34.86 -20.99 -41.30
CA ILE A 3 -33.41 -20.71 -41.28
C ILE A 3 -33.13 -19.27 -40.82
N LYS A 4 -33.80 -18.26 -41.40
CA LYS A 4 -33.67 -16.84 -41.01
C LYS A 4 -34.01 -16.58 -39.53
N ARG A 5 -35.04 -17.26 -38.99
CA ARG A 5 -35.41 -17.15 -37.57
C ARG A 5 -34.39 -17.82 -36.66
N ARG A 6 -33.87 -18.99 -37.04
CA ARG A 6 -32.87 -19.73 -36.24
C ARG A 6 -31.55 -18.96 -36.14
N THR A 7 -31.11 -18.30 -37.22
CA THR A 7 -29.93 -17.42 -37.19
C THR A 7 -30.18 -16.17 -36.34
N LEU A 8 -31.39 -15.61 -36.35
CA LEU A 8 -31.76 -14.47 -35.50
C LEU A 8 -31.66 -14.81 -34.01
N TYR A 9 -32.22 -15.95 -33.58
CA TYR A 9 -32.14 -16.38 -32.18
C TYR A 9 -30.69 -16.65 -31.76
N LEU A 10 -29.86 -17.19 -32.66
CA LEU A 10 -28.45 -17.42 -32.39
C LEU A 10 -27.69 -16.09 -32.19
N TYR A 11 -27.92 -15.09 -33.05
CA TYR A 11 -27.33 -13.76 -32.86
C TYR A 11 -27.82 -13.08 -31.57
N LEU A 12 -29.09 -13.20 -31.23
CA LEU A 12 -29.63 -12.65 -29.99
C LEU A 12 -28.97 -13.29 -28.76
N THR A 13 -28.82 -14.61 -28.75
CA THR A 13 -28.13 -15.33 -27.67
C THR A 13 -26.66 -14.91 -27.57
N LEU A 14 -25.96 -14.78 -28.69
CA LEU A 14 -24.57 -14.31 -28.70
C LEU A 14 -24.45 -12.89 -28.13
N ILE A 15 -25.28 -11.95 -28.59
CA ILE A 15 -25.28 -10.57 -28.08
C ILE A 15 -25.58 -10.55 -26.58
N CYS A 16 -26.53 -11.36 -26.11
CA CYS A 16 -26.84 -11.48 -24.69
C CYS A 16 -25.63 -11.98 -23.89
N PHE A 17 -24.95 -13.01 -24.40
CA PHE A 17 -23.76 -13.57 -23.76
C PHE A 17 -22.60 -12.56 -23.70
N PHE A 18 -22.34 -11.85 -24.81
CA PHE A 18 -21.34 -10.78 -24.85
C PHE A 18 -21.73 -9.59 -23.97
N GLY A 19 -23.02 -9.26 -23.87
CA GLY A 19 -23.51 -8.22 -22.96
C GLY A 19 -23.23 -8.55 -21.51
N VAL A 20 -23.50 -9.79 -21.09
CA VAL A 20 -23.17 -10.25 -19.72
C VAL A 20 -21.66 -10.18 -19.47
N ILE A 21 -20.83 -10.69 -20.40
CA ILE A 21 -19.36 -10.62 -20.29
C ILE A 21 -18.89 -9.17 -20.18
N ALA A 22 -19.45 -8.26 -21.00
CA ALA A 22 -19.08 -6.85 -20.97
C ALA A 22 -19.39 -6.20 -19.62
N ILE A 23 -20.54 -6.51 -19.00
CA ILE A 23 -20.88 -6.02 -17.66
C ILE A 23 -19.82 -6.50 -16.64
N PHE A 24 -19.44 -7.77 -16.68
CA PHE A 24 -18.38 -8.29 -15.79
C PHE A 24 -17.03 -7.58 -15.98
N ILE A 25 -16.67 -7.22 -17.22
CA ILE A 25 -15.43 -6.50 -17.49
C ILE A 25 -15.51 -5.06 -16.94
N VAL A 26 -16.61 -4.36 -17.23
CA VAL A 26 -16.76 -2.96 -16.81
C VAL A 26 -16.87 -2.86 -15.29
N ASP A 27 -17.69 -3.70 -14.64
CA ASP A 27 -17.90 -3.62 -13.19
C ASP A 27 -16.76 -4.27 -12.39
N GLY A 28 -16.14 -5.33 -12.92
CA GLY A 28 -15.18 -6.15 -12.18
C GLY A 28 -13.70 -5.83 -12.45
N TYR A 29 -13.38 -5.25 -13.61
CA TYR A 29 -11.99 -5.04 -14.04
C TYR A 29 -11.62 -3.58 -14.24
N MET A 30 -12.57 -2.74 -14.66
CA MET A 30 -12.28 -1.32 -14.84
C MET A 30 -12.26 -0.58 -13.49
N GLY A 31 -11.25 0.27 -13.32
CA GLY A 31 -11.11 1.08 -12.12
C GLY A 31 -9.69 1.59 -11.94
N ILE A 32 -9.51 2.33 -10.85
CA ILE A 32 -8.20 2.76 -10.38
C ILE A 32 -7.86 1.93 -9.14
N TYR A 33 -6.81 1.13 -9.24
CA TYR A 33 -6.35 0.28 -8.15
C TYR A 33 -5.06 0.82 -7.56
N ASP A 34 -4.82 0.51 -6.30
CA ASP A 34 -3.59 0.87 -5.62
C ASP A 34 -2.95 -0.29 -4.89
N THR A 35 -1.62 -0.30 -4.88
CA THR A 35 -0.82 -1.29 -4.15
C THR A 35 0.32 -0.58 -3.47
N VAL A 36 0.53 -0.89 -2.18
CA VAL A 36 1.66 -0.37 -1.41
C VAL A 36 2.64 -1.52 -1.18
N TYR A 37 3.91 -1.28 -1.45
CA TYR A 37 5.02 -2.18 -1.15
C TYR A 37 5.87 -1.51 -0.07
N ILE A 38 6.16 -2.24 1.00
CA ILE A 38 6.99 -1.77 2.10
C ILE A 38 8.14 -2.75 2.25
N THR A 39 9.35 -2.26 2.04
CA THR A 39 10.58 -3.03 2.23
C THR A 39 11.30 -2.49 3.46
N ALA A 40 11.39 -3.31 4.49
CA ALA A 40 12.12 -3.03 5.73
C ALA A 40 13.00 -4.25 6.08
N GLY A 41 14.29 -4.02 6.30
CA GLY A 41 15.27 -5.10 6.43
C GLY A 41 15.29 -6.01 5.18
N GLU A 42 15.16 -7.32 5.39
CA GLU A 42 15.16 -8.34 4.31
C GLU A 42 13.75 -8.70 3.79
N ARG A 43 12.68 -8.06 4.29
CA ARG A 43 11.30 -8.45 3.99
C ARG A 43 10.58 -7.37 3.17
N GLU A 44 10.02 -7.79 2.04
CA GLU A 44 9.07 -7.00 1.26
C GLU A 44 7.64 -7.41 1.64
N GLN A 45 6.84 -6.44 2.06
CA GLN A 45 5.42 -6.61 2.33
C GLN A 45 4.60 -5.93 1.23
N LYS A 46 3.85 -6.74 0.47
CA LYS A 46 2.91 -6.26 -0.53
C LYS A 46 1.53 -6.10 0.08
N ILE A 47 0.93 -4.95 -0.14
CA ILE A 47 -0.38 -4.56 0.37
C ILE A 47 -1.26 -4.18 -0.82
N GLU A 48 -2.09 -5.12 -1.26
CA GLU A 48 -3.00 -4.96 -2.41
C GLU A 48 -4.31 -4.28 -2.05
N SER A 49 -4.99 -3.75 -3.08
CA SER A 49 -6.25 -3.01 -2.95
C SER A 49 -7.40 -3.80 -2.29
N ASP A 50 -7.48 -5.10 -2.54
CA ASP A 50 -8.54 -5.99 -2.05
C ASP A 50 -8.41 -6.30 -0.56
N VAL A 51 -7.18 -6.29 -0.04
CA VAL A 51 -6.90 -6.50 1.38
C VAL A 51 -7.56 -5.36 2.19
N TRP A 52 -7.65 -4.13 1.66
CA TRP A 52 -8.27 -2.98 2.37
C TRP A 52 -9.74 -3.21 2.72
N GLN A 53 -10.48 -3.96 1.89
CA GLN A 53 -11.88 -4.28 2.17
C GLN A 53 -12.05 -5.25 3.35
N ARG A 54 -11.00 -5.98 3.74
CA ARG A 54 -11.07 -7.01 4.79
C ARG A 54 -10.90 -6.48 6.22
N ASN A 55 -10.77 -5.16 6.41
CA ASN A 55 -10.68 -4.54 7.74
C ASN A 55 -9.64 -5.21 8.66
N ASP A 56 -8.54 -5.70 8.07
CA ASP A 56 -7.53 -6.49 8.78
C ASP A 56 -6.63 -5.54 9.60
N PRO A 57 -6.66 -5.62 10.94
CA PRO A 57 -6.09 -4.59 11.82
C PRO A 57 -4.55 -4.61 11.91
N TYR A 58 -3.85 -5.57 11.29
CA TYR A 58 -2.41 -5.71 11.47
C TYR A 58 -1.63 -5.66 10.15
N ARG A 59 -1.30 -4.45 9.69
CA ARG A 59 -0.30 -4.22 8.62
C ARG A 59 0.95 -3.52 9.14
N SER A 60 1.40 -3.97 10.30
CA SER A 60 2.65 -3.54 10.90
C SER A 60 3.81 -4.18 10.13
N SER A 61 4.50 -3.37 9.32
CA SER A 61 5.86 -3.70 8.93
C SER A 61 6.76 -3.31 10.11
N GLY A 62 7.35 -4.31 10.76
CA GLY A 62 8.29 -4.07 11.86
C GLY A 62 9.59 -3.53 11.28
N ILE A 63 9.86 -2.24 11.48
CA ILE A 63 11.08 -1.57 11.02
C ILE A 63 12.06 -1.53 12.20
N THR A 64 13.30 -1.93 11.99
CA THR A 64 14.33 -1.82 13.04
C THR A 64 14.64 -0.34 13.30
N ARG A 65 14.76 0.03 14.58
CA ARG A 65 15.24 1.37 14.95
C ARG A 65 16.64 1.61 14.35
N GLY A 66 16.81 2.76 13.71
CA GLY A 66 18.07 3.13 13.04
C GLY A 66 18.15 2.71 11.58
N GLU A 67 17.15 1.98 11.07
CA GLU A 67 17.07 1.59 9.66
C GLU A 67 16.11 2.51 8.89
N LYS A 68 16.22 2.42 7.56
CA LYS A 68 15.31 3.06 6.61
C LYS A 68 14.27 2.05 6.13
N ALA A 69 13.04 2.50 6.01
CA ALA A 69 12.00 1.79 5.27
C ALA A 69 11.88 2.38 3.87
N PHE A 70 11.87 1.51 2.85
CA PHE A 70 11.63 1.90 1.47
C PHE A 70 10.18 1.58 1.11
N ILE A 71 9.41 2.59 0.73
CA ILE A 71 8.00 2.44 0.39
C ILE A 71 7.79 2.78 -1.07
N SER A 72 7.02 1.94 -1.75
CA SER A 72 6.62 2.14 -3.14
C SER A 72 5.10 2.05 -3.25
N TYR A 73 4.47 3.08 -3.79
CA TYR A 73 3.04 3.13 -4.06
C TYR A 73 2.80 3.06 -5.56
N GLU A 74 2.06 2.04 -5.99
CA GLU A 74 1.68 1.81 -7.37
C GLU A 74 0.20 2.14 -7.56
N VAL A 75 -0.10 2.89 -8.62
CA VAL A 75 -1.45 3.19 -9.08
C VAL A 75 -1.65 2.53 -10.43
N ASP A 76 -2.60 1.60 -10.52
CA ASP A 76 -2.95 0.85 -11.73
C ASP A 76 -4.26 1.41 -12.31
N ASN A 77 -4.15 2.13 -13.42
CA ASN A 77 -5.29 2.69 -14.14
C ASN A 77 -5.77 1.69 -15.19
N ARG A 78 -6.93 1.07 -14.94
CA ARG A 78 -7.59 0.15 -15.88
C ARG A 78 -8.75 0.79 -16.64
N GLN A 79 -8.77 2.11 -16.72
CA GLN A 79 -9.76 2.87 -17.47
C GLN A 79 -9.23 3.22 -18.87
N PHE A 80 -10.16 3.60 -19.76
CA PHE A 80 -9.84 4.03 -21.13
C PHE A 80 -9.30 5.46 -21.21
N SER A 81 -9.40 6.25 -20.14
CA SER A 81 -8.88 7.62 -20.04
C SER A 81 -7.60 7.65 -19.20
N SER A 82 -6.82 8.72 -19.34
CA SER A 82 -5.78 9.02 -18.36
C SER A 82 -6.39 9.32 -17.00
N TYR A 83 -5.63 9.02 -15.95
CA TYR A 83 -5.95 9.31 -14.57
C TYR A 83 -4.87 10.23 -14.00
N GLU A 84 -5.29 11.30 -13.35
CA GLU A 84 -4.40 12.27 -12.72
C GLU A 84 -4.82 12.47 -11.27
N ALA A 85 -3.84 12.54 -10.38
CA ALA A 85 -4.10 12.79 -8.96
C ALA A 85 -2.84 13.32 -8.26
N ASP A 86 -3.08 14.12 -7.23
CA ASP A 86 -2.05 14.48 -6.27
C ASP A 86 -1.95 13.39 -5.20
N ILE A 87 -0.72 12.96 -4.93
CA ILE A 87 -0.40 12.00 -3.87
C ILE A 87 0.30 12.74 -2.76
N ASP A 88 -0.33 12.78 -1.59
CA ASP A 88 0.24 13.32 -0.36
C ASP A 88 0.50 12.20 0.63
N VAL A 89 1.70 12.17 1.18
CA VAL A 89 2.15 11.17 2.14
C VAL A 89 2.61 11.87 3.40
N SER A 90 2.05 11.48 4.54
CA SER A 90 2.40 12.04 5.85
C SER A 90 2.49 10.97 6.91
N VAL A 91 3.31 11.22 7.93
CA VAL A 91 3.47 10.35 9.10
C VAL A 91 2.82 11.03 10.30
N TRP A 92 2.03 10.25 11.03
CA TRP A 92 1.28 10.67 12.20
C TRP A 92 1.63 9.80 13.40
N ARG A 93 1.50 10.37 14.59
CA ARG A 93 1.62 9.66 15.86
C ARG A 93 0.57 10.19 16.81
N MET A 94 -0.23 9.31 17.40
CA MET A 94 -1.26 9.69 18.39
C MET A 94 -2.14 10.87 17.92
N GLN A 95 -2.51 10.90 16.63
CA GLN A 95 -3.30 11.95 15.96
C GLN A 95 -2.58 13.28 15.71
N GLU A 96 -1.30 13.40 16.07
CA GLU A 96 -0.47 14.53 15.69
C GLU A 96 0.32 14.21 14.43
N LYS A 97 0.32 15.15 13.48
CA LYS A 97 1.12 15.03 12.27
C LYS A 97 2.58 15.28 12.63
N VAL A 98 3.40 14.25 12.52
CA VAL A 98 4.83 14.32 12.82
C VAL A 98 5.58 14.91 11.64
N ARG A 99 5.23 14.50 10.41
CA ARG A 99 6.00 14.86 9.22
C ARG A 99 5.23 14.73 7.90
N ASP A 100 5.52 15.63 6.97
CA ASP A 100 5.24 15.46 5.55
C ASP A 100 6.38 14.71 4.86
N VAL A 101 6.05 13.61 4.18
CA VAL A 101 7.02 12.72 3.53
C VAL A 101 7.13 13.05 2.05
N LEU A 102 6.00 13.21 1.38
CA LEU A 102 5.95 13.43 -0.05
C LEU A 102 4.67 14.18 -0.42
N SER A 103 4.77 15.07 -1.40
CA SER A 103 3.63 15.61 -2.12
C SER A 103 4.00 15.65 -3.59
N GLN A 104 3.31 14.85 -4.41
CA GLN A 104 3.64 14.69 -5.83
C GLN A 104 2.40 14.45 -6.68
N HIS A 105 2.33 15.17 -7.79
CA HIS A 105 1.35 14.92 -8.84
C HIS A 105 1.74 13.73 -9.71
N ILE A 106 0.78 12.86 -10.02
CA ILE A 106 0.97 11.76 -10.98
C ILE A 106 -0.05 11.81 -12.11
N ALA A 107 0.39 11.41 -13.29
CA ALA A 107 -0.45 11.16 -14.45
C ALA A 107 -0.20 9.74 -14.95
N VAL A 108 -1.25 8.92 -15.02
CA VAL A 108 -1.21 7.53 -15.45
C VAL A 108 -2.08 7.37 -16.68
N GLY A 109 -1.47 6.99 -17.80
CA GLY A 109 -2.21 6.72 -19.05
C GLY A 109 -3.23 5.59 -18.90
N ALA A 110 -4.12 5.47 -19.88
CA ALA A 110 -5.11 4.40 -19.97
C ALA A 110 -4.45 3.01 -19.96
N PHE A 111 -4.99 2.07 -19.19
CA PHE A 111 -4.44 0.70 -19.02
C PHE A 111 -2.95 0.66 -18.66
N ASN A 112 -2.51 1.57 -17.80
CA ASN A 112 -1.11 1.72 -17.43
C ASN A 112 -0.94 1.88 -15.92
N LYS A 113 0.31 1.83 -15.47
CA LYS A 113 0.70 1.92 -14.07
C LYS A 113 1.62 3.11 -13.84
N GLY A 114 1.32 3.87 -12.79
CA GLY A 114 2.22 4.87 -12.21
C GLY A 114 2.81 4.35 -10.91
N ARG A 115 4.04 4.74 -10.61
CA ARG A 115 4.70 4.36 -9.35
C ARG A 115 5.42 5.55 -8.75
N VAL A 116 5.28 5.68 -7.45
CA VAL A 116 5.93 6.69 -6.63
C VAL A 116 6.65 6.01 -5.49
N GLN A 117 7.85 6.47 -5.17
CA GLN A 117 8.72 5.86 -4.16
C GLN A 117 9.26 6.91 -3.22
N TRP A 118 9.37 6.55 -1.95
CA TRP A 118 9.97 7.39 -0.92
C TRP A 118 10.62 6.52 0.15
N GLU A 119 11.52 7.14 0.91
CA GLU A 119 12.14 6.53 2.08
C GLU A 119 11.68 7.20 3.36
N ILE A 120 11.61 6.40 4.43
CA ILE A 120 11.36 6.88 5.79
C ILE A 120 12.52 6.44 6.65
N ASP A 121 13.27 7.41 7.17
CA ASP A 121 14.32 7.16 8.15
C ASP A 121 13.70 7.11 9.56
N THR A 122 13.85 5.97 10.24
CA THR A 122 13.31 5.82 11.59
C THR A 122 13.99 6.71 12.61
N THR A 123 15.25 7.13 12.38
CA THR A 123 15.96 8.04 13.29
C THR A 123 15.33 9.43 13.31
N GLU A 124 14.76 9.87 12.19
CA GLU A 124 14.08 11.17 12.06
C GLU A 124 12.66 11.15 12.64
N LEU A 125 12.07 9.96 12.84
CA LEU A 125 10.74 9.81 13.43
C LEU A 125 10.76 9.69 14.94
N LEU A 126 11.84 9.14 15.50
CA LEU A 126 11.94 8.86 16.93
C LEU A 126 12.09 10.15 17.76
N PRO A 127 11.40 10.26 18.91
CA PRO A 127 11.68 11.33 19.87
C PRO A 127 13.16 11.33 20.28
N PRO A 128 13.78 12.50 20.51
CA PRO A 128 15.20 12.59 20.90
C PRO A 128 15.53 11.78 22.17
N ASP A 129 14.58 11.72 23.11
CA ASP A 129 14.73 11.02 24.40
C ASP A 129 14.14 9.60 24.40
N ALA A 130 13.87 9.02 23.22
CA ALA A 130 13.20 7.73 23.12
C ALA A 130 14.08 6.57 23.63
N PRO A 131 13.69 5.86 24.71
CA PRO A 131 14.49 4.76 25.24
C PRO A 131 14.59 3.61 24.24
N PRO A 132 15.73 2.89 24.17
CA PRO A 132 15.97 1.80 23.22
C PRO A 132 15.00 0.63 23.38
N GLU A 133 14.44 0.44 24.57
CA GLU A 133 13.52 -0.65 24.92
C GLU A 133 12.09 -0.42 24.42
N GLN A 134 11.77 0.81 24.00
CA GLN A 134 10.43 1.17 23.62
C GLN A 134 10.24 1.09 22.11
N GLY A 135 9.23 0.31 21.71
CA GLY A 135 8.68 0.34 20.36
C GLY A 135 7.73 1.51 20.16
N PHE A 136 7.61 1.98 18.92
CA PHE A 136 6.76 3.11 18.57
C PHE A 136 5.88 2.78 17.37
N ASP A 137 4.59 3.04 17.50
CA ASP A 137 3.65 3.01 16.38
C ASP A 137 3.52 4.37 15.73
N TYR A 138 3.66 4.39 14.41
CA TYR A 138 3.38 5.52 13.55
C TYR A 138 2.30 5.13 12.54
N THR A 139 1.52 6.10 12.09
CA THR A 139 0.57 5.92 11.00
C THR A 139 1.09 6.65 9.76
N LEU A 140 1.37 5.90 8.71
CA LEU A 140 1.62 6.43 7.38
C LEU A 140 0.28 6.63 6.67
N THR A 141 -0.06 7.89 6.43
CA THR A 141 -1.28 8.29 5.72
C THR A 141 -0.92 8.67 4.30
N ILE A 142 -1.48 7.94 3.33
CA ILE A 142 -1.38 8.21 1.90
C ILE A 142 -2.73 8.74 1.44
N LYS A 143 -2.77 9.98 0.96
CA LYS A 143 -3.95 10.61 0.38
C LYS A 143 -3.77 10.71 -1.13
N ARG A 144 -4.82 10.32 -1.86
CA ARG A 144 -4.90 10.41 -3.32
C ARG A 144 -6.30 10.85 -3.71
N GLY A 145 -6.46 12.13 -4.01
CA GLY A 145 -7.78 12.74 -4.19
C GLY A 145 -8.67 12.50 -2.96
N GLU A 146 -9.81 11.84 -3.14
CA GLU A 146 -10.74 11.50 -2.06
C GLU A 146 -10.38 10.21 -1.30
N THR A 147 -9.40 9.43 -1.79
CA THR A 147 -9.00 8.18 -1.15
C THR A 147 -7.94 8.44 -0.10
N GLU A 148 -8.15 7.95 1.12
CA GLU A 148 -7.17 7.93 2.19
C GLU A 148 -6.82 6.48 2.56
N ARG A 149 -5.53 6.20 2.71
CA ARG A 149 -5.00 4.91 3.16
C ARG A 149 -4.14 5.15 4.40
N ASN A 150 -4.39 4.37 5.45
CA ASN A 150 -3.64 4.42 6.69
C ASN A 150 -2.90 3.08 6.89
N ILE A 151 -1.59 3.15 7.10
CA ILE A 151 -0.73 2.00 7.34
C ILE A 151 -0.03 2.21 8.68
N ILE A 152 -0.05 1.20 9.55
CA ILE A 152 0.68 1.26 10.81
C ILE A 152 2.13 0.82 10.56
N LEU A 153 3.08 1.67 10.91
CA LEU A 153 4.50 1.38 10.92
C LEU A 153 4.94 1.18 12.36
N TYR A 154 5.40 -0.02 12.71
CA TYR A 154 5.91 -0.30 14.05
C TYR A 154 7.43 -0.26 14.03
N VAL A 155 8.01 0.68 14.77
CA VAL A 155 9.46 0.73 14.98
C VAL A 155 9.80 -0.18 16.15
N ASN A 156 10.56 -1.23 15.87
CA ASN A 156 10.95 -2.23 16.86
C ASN A 156 11.89 -1.63 17.93
N PRO A 157 11.77 -2.06 19.19
CA PRO A 157 12.78 -1.76 20.20
C PRO A 157 14.11 -2.45 19.84
N THR A 158 15.23 -1.82 20.18
CA THR A 158 16.55 -2.47 20.09
C THR A 158 16.76 -3.32 21.34
N PRO A 159 16.96 -4.65 21.23
CA PRO A 159 17.30 -5.46 22.39
C PRO A 159 18.66 -5.03 22.96
N TYR A 160 18.79 -4.97 24.29
CA TYR A 160 20.09 -4.80 24.92
C TYR A 160 21.03 -5.91 24.45
N PRO A 161 22.33 -5.63 24.20
CA PRO A 161 23.30 -6.71 24.20
C PRO A 161 23.26 -7.34 25.59
N VAL A 162 22.78 -8.58 25.68
CA VAL A 162 22.97 -9.38 26.89
C VAL A 162 24.48 -9.52 27.05
N ILE A 163 25.08 -8.69 27.89
CA ILE A 163 26.45 -8.88 28.35
C ILE A 163 26.39 -10.19 29.12
N LYS A 164 26.75 -11.30 28.47
CA LYS A 164 27.07 -12.54 29.18
C LYS A 164 28.27 -12.18 30.04
N THR A 165 28.03 -11.86 31.31
CA THR A 165 29.07 -11.85 32.34
C THR A 165 29.62 -13.27 32.37
N VAL A 166 30.73 -13.49 31.67
CA VAL A 166 31.52 -14.71 31.81
C VAL A 166 31.98 -14.70 33.28
N PRO A 167 31.59 -15.68 34.11
CA PRO A 167 32.07 -15.71 35.48
C PRO A 167 33.58 -15.79 35.46
N SER A 168 34.23 -14.88 36.20
CA SER A 168 35.69 -14.86 36.34
C SER A 168 36.19 -16.25 36.74
N PRO A 169 37.28 -16.76 36.13
CA PRO A 169 37.82 -18.05 36.50
C PRO A 169 38.11 -18.10 38.01
N PRO A 170 37.77 -19.21 38.70
CA PRO A 170 38.16 -19.38 40.10
C PRO A 170 39.69 -19.29 40.23
N ARG A 171 40.12 -18.53 41.23
CA ARG A 171 41.53 -18.21 41.51
C ARG A 171 42.27 -19.39 42.12
#